data_AF-A0A8C9P9Y7-F1
#
_entry.id   AF-A0A8C9P9Y7-F1
#
_cell.length_a   1.000
_cell.length_b   1.000
_cell.length_c   1.000
_cell.angle_alpha   90.00
_cell.angle_beta   90.00
_cell.angle_gamma   90.00
#
_symmetry.space_group_name_H-M   'P 1'
#
loop_
_entity.id
_entity.type
_entity.pdbx_description
1 polymer ?
#
loop_
_entity_poly.entity_id
_entity_poly.type
_entity_poly.pdbx_seq_one_letter_code
_entity_poly.pdbx_strand_id
1 'polypeptide(L)'
;GKVEFCLGTEEMHMSTPPNLSQEHFRVFSSVEKSKLPYSQLGLVISSYHQSIDVLHASNQRSLKVQALHTLGNLLIFAEKKRAAFKCWCQALDDIFRKPDVLHTWKEFVPSPTSAPNSHSPQTFKDYSEEFLSKVGIWGCLQGAVISAKIAQFIITLNVNKRISCCIFSALLFQGLLRTTLAHPKAERCYVQYEITQLLPGIELFSDRHRADICSVVASLYYIIRELHYAKQNLMVLPLLALYQYFVSGICQDIVRNLEARLLKIEVLTDLHFFSEAFYELTLIFYGKNMPCPVPSGFKATGKIK
;
A
#
# COMPACT_ATOMS: atom_id res chain seq x y z
N GLY A 1 -38.26 -19.89 14.95
CA GLY A 1 -37.48 -20.89 14.18
C GLY A 1 -36.10 -20.99 14.78
N LYS A 2 -35.61 -22.20 15.07
CA LYS A 2 -34.21 -22.41 15.45
C LYS A 2 -33.36 -22.21 14.20
N VAL A 3 -32.43 -21.26 14.25
CA VAL A 3 -31.38 -21.11 13.23
C VAL A 3 -30.30 -22.12 13.62
N GLU A 4 -30.28 -23.28 12.94
CA GLU A 4 -29.18 -24.23 13.06
C GLU A 4 -28.00 -23.72 12.25
N PHE A 5 -26.87 -23.53 12.92
CA PHE A 5 -25.61 -23.27 12.24
C PHE A 5 -25.10 -24.61 11.69
N CYS A 6 -25.08 -24.76 10.37
CA CYS A 6 -24.37 -25.85 9.72
C CYS A 6 -22.88 -25.73 10.05
N LEU A 7 -22.42 -26.56 10.99
CA LEU A 7 -21.00 -26.84 11.17
C LEU A 7 -20.54 -27.59 9.93
N GLY A 8 -20.00 -26.86 8.95
CA GLY A 8 -19.42 -27.47 7.76
C GLY A 8 -18.36 -28.49 8.16
N THR A 9 -18.43 -29.67 7.57
CA THR A 9 -17.45 -30.74 7.75
C THR A 9 -16.05 -30.20 7.49
N GLU A 10 -15.11 -30.37 8.43
CA GLU A 10 -13.71 -30.00 8.21
C GLU A 10 -13.12 -30.87 7.10
N GLU A 11 -13.08 -30.34 5.88
CA GLU A 11 -12.40 -31.01 4.77
C GLU A 11 -10.89 -30.98 5.01
N MET A 12 -10.30 -32.17 5.03
CA MET A 12 -8.87 -32.37 5.17
C MET A 12 -8.21 -31.94 3.84
N HIS A 13 -7.66 -30.74 3.78
CA HIS A 13 -6.97 -30.29 2.58
C HIS A 13 -5.62 -30.99 2.45
N MET A 14 -5.44 -31.66 1.32
CA MET A 14 -4.18 -32.30 0.93
C MET A 14 -3.12 -31.26 0.59
N SER A 15 -1.84 -31.65 0.69
CA SER A 15 -0.69 -30.79 0.36
C SER A 15 -0.62 -30.40 -1.12
N THR A 16 -1.28 -31.15 -2.00
CA THR A 16 -1.42 -30.87 -3.43
C THR A 16 -2.82 -30.36 -3.75
N PRO A 17 -2.93 -29.27 -4.55
CA PRO A 17 -4.23 -28.78 -4.97
C PRO A 17 -4.93 -29.81 -5.87
N PRO A 18 -6.23 -30.07 -5.66
CA PRO A 18 -7.00 -30.98 -6.50
C PRO A 18 -7.08 -30.46 -7.94
N ASN A 19 -7.06 -31.37 -8.91
CA ASN A 19 -7.25 -31.04 -10.32
C ASN A 19 -8.74 -30.84 -10.60
N LEU A 20 -9.16 -29.60 -10.79
CA LEU A 20 -10.56 -29.23 -11.02
C LEU A 20 -10.92 -29.09 -12.52
N SER A 21 -10.03 -29.51 -13.44
CA SER A 21 -10.25 -29.34 -14.89
C SER A 21 -11.48 -30.07 -15.44
N GLN A 22 -11.96 -31.10 -14.73
CA GLN A 22 -13.13 -31.89 -15.08
C GLN A 22 -14.38 -31.53 -14.24
N GLU A 23 -14.29 -30.57 -13.32
CA GLU A 23 -15.43 -30.20 -12.47
C GLU A 23 -16.41 -29.30 -13.21
N HIS A 24 -17.68 -29.69 -13.18
CA HIS A 24 -18.78 -28.88 -13.66
C HIS A 24 -19.33 -28.06 -12.49
N PHE A 25 -18.85 -26.82 -12.32
CA PHE A 25 -19.28 -25.86 -11.30
C PHE A 25 -20.74 -25.42 -11.48
N ARG A 26 -21.70 -26.31 -11.18
CA ARG A 26 -23.14 -26.10 -11.45
C ARG A 26 -23.88 -25.35 -10.33
N VAL A 27 -23.29 -25.21 -9.15
CA VAL A 27 -23.91 -24.56 -7.98
C VAL A 27 -22.94 -23.55 -7.38
N PHE A 28 -23.41 -22.41 -6.88
CA PHE A 28 -22.54 -21.37 -6.32
C PHE A 28 -21.63 -21.89 -5.19
N SER A 29 -22.16 -22.79 -4.35
CA SER A 29 -21.41 -23.46 -3.29
C SER A 29 -20.27 -24.35 -3.78
N SER A 30 -20.28 -24.78 -5.05
CA SER A 30 -19.16 -25.55 -5.64
C SER A 30 -17.95 -24.69 -5.99
N VAL A 31 -18.12 -23.36 -6.04
CA VAL A 31 -17.05 -22.37 -6.26
C VAL A 31 -16.66 -21.69 -4.96
N GLU A 32 -17.56 -21.69 -3.97
CA GLU A 32 -17.39 -21.06 -2.68
C GLU A 32 -16.50 -21.92 -1.78
N LYS A 33 -15.23 -21.51 -1.63
CA LYS A 33 -14.30 -22.16 -0.71
C LYS A 33 -14.59 -21.72 0.72
N SER A 34 -14.76 -22.69 1.61
CA SER A 34 -14.82 -22.44 3.05
C SER A 34 -13.50 -21.82 3.55
N LYS A 35 -13.58 -21.03 4.62
CA LYS A 35 -12.39 -20.46 5.24
C LYS A 35 -11.49 -21.61 5.72
N LEU A 36 -10.21 -21.53 5.37
CA LEU A 36 -9.21 -22.52 5.76
C LEU A 36 -9.19 -22.64 7.31
N PRO A 37 -9.33 -23.86 7.87
CA PRO A 37 -9.36 -24.04 9.32
C PRO A 37 -8.01 -23.71 9.94
N TYR A 38 -8.01 -23.17 11.16
CA TYR A 38 -6.79 -22.74 11.85
C TYR A 38 -5.78 -23.88 12.03
N SER A 39 -6.26 -25.13 12.16
CA SER A 39 -5.45 -26.35 12.23
C SER A 39 -4.50 -26.53 11.04
N GLN A 40 -4.87 -26.02 9.85
CA GLN A 40 -4.08 -26.13 8.62
C GLN A 40 -3.10 -24.96 8.40
N LEU A 41 -3.16 -23.91 9.23
CA LEU A 41 -2.29 -22.73 9.10
C LEU A 41 -0.79 -23.08 9.18
N GLY A 42 -0.43 -24.05 10.03
CA GLY A 42 0.95 -24.52 10.14
C GLY A 42 1.49 -25.14 8.85
N LEU A 43 0.64 -25.87 8.11
CA LEU A 43 0.99 -26.48 6.82
C LEU A 43 1.20 -25.40 5.75
N VAL A 44 0.32 -24.39 5.71
CA VAL A 44 0.45 -23.25 4.79
C VAL A 44 1.75 -22.47 5.06
N ILE A 45 2.06 -22.16 6.32
CA ILE A 45 3.30 -21.49 6.71
C ILE A 45 4.52 -22.30 6.25
N SER A 46 4.50 -23.63 6.45
CA SER A 46 5.59 -24.52 6.06
C SER A 46 5.77 -24.56 4.54
N SER A 47 4.67 -24.59 3.78
CA SER A 47 4.70 -24.53 2.31
C SER A 47 5.28 -23.21 1.78
N TYR A 48 4.97 -22.08 2.42
CA TYR A 48 5.59 -20.79 2.07
C TYR A 48 7.10 -20.78 2.33
N HIS A 49 7.57 -21.36 3.44
CA HIS A 49 9.01 -21.48 3.70
C HIS A 49 9.72 -22.26 2.59
N GLN A 50 9.20 -23.44 2.22
CA GLN A 50 9.75 -24.24 1.12
C GLN A 50 9.73 -23.48 -0.22
N SER A 51 8.63 -22.78 -0.50
CA SER A 51 8.51 -21.97 -1.71
C SER A 51 9.54 -20.84 -1.76
N ILE A 52 9.80 -20.16 -0.64
CA ILE A 52 10.80 -19.10 -0.54
C ILE A 52 12.20 -19.65 -0.80
N ASP A 53 12.52 -20.85 -0.31
CA ASP A 53 13.82 -21.49 -0.54
C ASP A 53 14.03 -21.82 -2.03
N VAL A 54 12.99 -22.35 -2.70
CA VAL A 54 13.01 -22.62 -4.14
C VAL A 54 13.12 -21.33 -4.95
N LEU A 55 12.37 -20.29 -4.59
CA LEU A 55 12.42 -18.98 -5.27
C LEU A 55 13.78 -18.31 -5.09
N HIS A 56 14.41 -18.50 -3.92
CA HIS A 56 15.77 -18.05 -3.67
C HIS A 56 16.78 -18.80 -4.55
N ALA A 57 16.73 -20.14 -4.56
CA ALA A 57 17.63 -20.98 -5.36
C ALA A 57 17.49 -20.72 -6.88
N SER A 58 16.29 -20.39 -7.34
CA SER A 58 15.99 -20.06 -8.74
C SER A 58 16.21 -18.57 -9.10
N ASN A 59 16.70 -17.75 -8.18
CA ASN A 59 16.93 -16.31 -8.36
C ASN A 59 15.65 -15.52 -8.76
N GLN A 60 14.46 -16.02 -8.40
CA GLN A 60 13.16 -15.40 -8.66
C GLN A 60 12.82 -14.37 -7.58
N ARG A 61 13.57 -13.28 -7.55
CA ARG A 61 13.55 -12.32 -6.45
C ARG A 61 12.21 -11.62 -6.21
N SER A 62 11.56 -11.15 -7.27
CA SER A 62 10.27 -10.46 -7.15
C SER A 62 9.19 -11.36 -6.52
N LEU A 63 9.15 -12.63 -6.95
CA LEU A 63 8.26 -13.64 -6.39
C LEU A 63 8.65 -13.99 -4.95
N LYS A 64 9.96 -14.08 -4.65
CA LYS A 64 10.45 -14.30 -3.28
C LYS A 64 9.97 -13.18 -2.33
N VAL A 65 10.05 -11.92 -2.76
CA VAL A 65 9.56 -10.76 -2.00
C VAL A 65 8.05 -10.87 -1.74
N GLN A 66 7.25 -11.22 -2.75
CA GLN A 66 5.81 -11.43 -2.59
C GLN A 66 5.48 -12.57 -1.61
N ALA A 67 6.22 -13.67 -1.70
CA ALA A 67 6.09 -14.81 -0.80
C ALA A 67 6.46 -14.43 0.64
N LEU A 68 7.57 -13.71 0.85
CA LEU A 68 7.98 -13.19 2.16
C LEU A 68 6.96 -12.22 2.76
N HIS A 69 6.41 -11.32 1.94
CA HIS A 69 5.37 -10.38 2.37
C HIS A 69 4.13 -11.11 2.86
N THR A 70 3.68 -12.11 2.09
CA THR A 70 2.50 -12.93 2.42
C THR A 70 2.73 -13.79 3.65
N LEU A 71 3.89 -14.46 3.73
CA LEU A 71 4.28 -15.24 4.90
C LEU A 71 4.34 -14.36 6.17
N GLY A 72 4.87 -13.14 6.07
CA GLY A 72 4.86 -12.21 7.20
C GLY A 72 3.44 -11.84 7.66
N ASN A 73 2.49 -11.65 6.74
CA ASN A 73 1.08 -11.44 7.10
C ASN A 73 0.49 -12.65 7.85
N LEU A 74 0.76 -13.87 7.36
CA LEU A 74 0.30 -15.11 8.01
C LEU A 74 0.92 -15.28 9.40
N LEU A 75 2.20 -14.93 9.56
CA LEU A 75 2.88 -15.00 10.85
C LEU A 75 2.35 -13.97 11.86
N ILE A 76 1.92 -12.78 11.42
CA ILE A 76 1.21 -11.84 12.28
C ILE A 76 -0.13 -12.40 12.72
N PHE A 77 -0.89 -12.99 11.79
CA PHE A 77 -2.15 -13.66 12.11
C PHE A 77 -1.95 -14.83 13.10
N ALA A 78 -0.84 -15.57 12.98
CA ALA A 78 -0.44 -16.61 13.92
C ALA A 78 0.25 -16.09 15.21
N GLU A 79 0.21 -14.77 15.47
CA GLU A 79 0.82 -14.09 16.62
C GLU A 79 2.36 -14.23 16.75
N LYS A 80 3.05 -14.71 15.71
CA LYS A 80 4.50 -14.88 15.64
C LYS A 80 5.20 -13.59 15.16
N LYS A 81 5.03 -12.49 15.89
CA LYS A 81 5.51 -11.15 15.50
C LYS A 81 7.00 -11.08 15.15
N ARG A 82 7.87 -11.76 15.90
CA ARG A 82 9.33 -11.76 15.65
C ARG A 82 9.69 -12.43 14.31
N ALA A 83 9.02 -13.52 13.97
CA ALA A 83 9.23 -14.22 12.70
C ALA A 83 8.68 -13.39 11.54
N ALA A 84 7.50 -12.79 11.71
CA ALA A 84 6.92 -11.87 10.73
C ALA A 84 7.86 -10.69 10.43
N PHE A 85 8.41 -10.07 11.48
CA PHE A 85 9.38 -8.98 11.34
C PHE A 85 10.61 -9.41 10.53
N LYS A 86 11.16 -10.60 10.80
CA LYS A 86 12.29 -11.14 10.02
C LYS A 86 11.94 -11.30 8.54
N CYS A 87 10.77 -11.87 8.21
CA CYS A 87 10.31 -12.02 6.83
C CYS A 87 10.16 -10.67 6.12
N TRP A 88 9.57 -9.69 6.79
CA TRP A 88 9.36 -8.36 6.22
C TRP A 88 10.67 -7.56 6.05
N CYS A 89 11.60 -7.63 7.00
CA CYS A 89 12.93 -7.05 6.83
C CYS A 89 13.69 -7.72 5.67
N GLN A 90 13.65 -9.05 5.59
CA GLN A 90 14.28 -9.77 4.48
C GLN A 90 13.67 -9.37 3.12
N ALA A 91 12.36 -9.16 3.06
CA ALA A 91 11.70 -8.68 1.85
C ALA A 91 12.18 -7.27 1.44
N LEU A 92 12.34 -6.35 2.41
CA LEU A 92 12.89 -5.02 2.15
C LEU A 92 14.34 -5.09 1.67
N ASP A 93 15.16 -5.92 2.30
CA ASP A 93 16.57 -6.11 1.93
C ASP A 93 16.70 -6.68 0.51
N ASP A 94 15.85 -7.64 0.15
CA ASP A 94 15.78 -8.21 -1.20
C ASP A 94 15.36 -7.15 -2.24
N ILE A 95 14.36 -6.31 -1.93
CA ILE A 95 13.90 -5.21 -2.80
C ILE A 95 15.06 -4.26 -3.12
N PHE A 96 15.79 -3.80 -2.10
CA PHE A 96 16.87 -2.82 -2.24
C PHE A 96 18.23 -3.40 -2.56
N ARG A 97 18.38 -4.73 -2.51
CA ARG A 97 19.65 -5.44 -2.69
C ARG A 97 20.72 -5.02 -1.66
N LYS A 98 20.29 -4.60 -0.47
CA LYS A 98 21.16 -4.15 0.62
C LYS A 98 20.65 -4.75 1.93
N PRO A 99 21.52 -5.25 2.82
CA PRO A 99 21.08 -5.70 4.13
C PRO A 99 20.68 -4.52 5.03
N ASP A 100 19.79 -4.78 5.97
CA ASP A 100 19.37 -3.86 7.03
C ASP A 100 18.85 -2.49 6.51
N VAL A 101 18.03 -2.54 5.46
CA VAL A 101 17.47 -1.35 4.80
C VAL A 101 16.63 -0.51 5.75
N LEU A 102 15.87 -1.16 6.64
CA LEU A 102 14.98 -0.49 7.58
C LEU A 102 15.72 0.49 8.49
N HIS A 103 17.00 0.24 8.77
CA HIS A 103 17.84 1.08 9.63
C HIS A 103 18.81 1.94 8.84
N THR A 104 19.19 1.54 7.63
CA THR A 104 20.23 2.21 6.82
C THR A 104 19.69 3.01 5.62
N TRP A 105 18.37 3.10 5.43
CA TRP A 105 17.79 3.75 4.25
C TRP A 105 18.18 5.22 4.05
N LYS A 106 18.52 5.94 5.13
CA LYS A 106 18.99 7.34 5.06
C LYS A 106 20.35 7.49 4.37
N GLU A 107 21.12 6.41 4.29
CA GLU A 107 22.44 6.36 3.65
C GLU A 107 22.35 6.26 2.12
N PHE A 108 21.18 5.95 1.55
CA PHE A 108 21.05 5.71 0.10
C PHE A 108 21.35 6.91 -0.77
N VAL A 109 21.31 8.11 -0.21
CA VAL A 109 21.62 9.32 -0.95
C VAL A 109 22.85 9.96 -0.29
N PRO A 110 23.93 10.21 -1.07
CA PRO A 110 25.19 10.74 -0.54
C PRO A 110 24.96 12.10 0.13
N SER A 111 25.68 12.37 1.22
CA SER A 111 25.78 13.71 1.77
C SER A 111 26.32 14.66 0.68
N PRO A 112 25.85 15.90 0.56
CA PRO A 112 26.44 16.85 -0.36
C PRO A 112 27.93 16.94 -0.05
N THR A 113 28.76 16.45 -0.97
CA THR A 113 30.19 16.71 -0.94
C THR A 113 30.35 18.22 -0.88
N SER A 114 31.03 18.71 0.15
CA SER A 114 31.45 20.09 0.31
C SER A 114 32.41 20.46 -0.83
N ALA A 115 31.86 20.70 -2.02
CA ALA A 115 32.58 21.36 -3.09
C ALA A 115 32.61 22.85 -2.74
N PRO A 116 33.79 23.45 -2.48
CA PRO A 116 33.87 24.89 -2.36
C PRO A 116 33.61 25.46 -3.75
N ASN A 117 32.68 26.40 -3.86
CA ASN A 117 32.40 27.21 -5.05
C ASN A 117 31.38 26.63 -6.05
N SER A 118 30.11 26.63 -5.68
CA SER A 118 29.06 27.02 -6.64
C SER A 118 27.84 27.56 -5.89
N HIS A 119 27.38 28.76 -6.25
CA HIS A 119 26.13 29.36 -5.79
C HIS A 119 24.92 28.68 -6.48
N SER A 120 24.86 27.35 -6.46
CA SER A 120 23.64 26.63 -6.80
C SER A 120 22.79 26.51 -5.54
N PRO A 121 21.46 26.75 -5.62
CA PRO A 121 20.59 26.49 -4.49
C PRO A 121 20.76 25.01 -4.11
N GLN A 122 21.01 24.73 -2.83
CA GLN A 122 21.16 23.38 -2.29
C GLN A 122 20.07 22.48 -2.88
N THR A 123 20.44 21.57 -3.79
CA THR A 123 19.50 20.67 -4.43
C THR A 123 18.85 19.84 -3.33
N PHE A 124 17.58 20.12 -3.07
CA PHE A 124 16.83 19.45 -2.02
C PHE A 124 16.87 17.94 -2.27
N LYS A 125 17.22 17.18 -1.24
CA LYS A 125 17.55 15.75 -1.31
C LYS A 125 16.29 14.93 -1.57
N ASP A 126 16.00 14.57 -2.83
CA ASP A 126 14.79 13.80 -3.19
C ASP A 126 15.04 12.28 -3.04
N TYR A 127 14.82 11.75 -1.84
CA TYR A 127 14.89 10.31 -1.57
C TYR A 127 13.88 9.50 -2.41
N SER A 128 12.75 10.09 -2.76
CA SER A 128 11.67 9.41 -3.49
C SER A 128 12.11 9.10 -4.93
N GLU A 129 12.84 10.01 -5.57
CA GLU A 129 13.47 9.77 -6.88
C GLU A 129 14.57 8.71 -6.82
N GLU A 130 15.43 8.74 -5.78
CA GLU A 130 16.49 7.75 -5.61
C GLU A 130 15.93 6.34 -5.35
N PHE A 131 14.87 6.23 -4.56
CA PHE A 131 14.22 4.93 -4.36
C PHE A 131 13.59 4.42 -5.64
N LEU A 132 12.90 5.28 -6.39
CA LEU A 132 12.33 4.89 -7.68
C LEU A 132 13.42 4.39 -8.63
N SER A 133 14.57 5.08 -8.71
CA SER A 133 15.67 4.69 -9.60
C SER A 133 16.28 3.32 -9.23
N LYS A 134 16.38 3.02 -7.93
CA LYS A 134 16.97 1.76 -7.44
C LYS A 134 16.02 0.57 -7.53
N VAL A 135 14.76 0.73 -7.13
CA VAL A 135 13.85 -0.42 -6.89
C VAL A 135 12.66 -0.45 -7.85
N GLY A 136 12.49 0.61 -8.66
CA GLY A 136 11.39 0.74 -9.60
C GLY A 136 10.02 0.87 -8.92
N ILE A 137 8.98 1.04 -9.74
CA ILE A 137 7.59 1.27 -9.32
C ILE A 137 7.11 0.20 -8.34
N TRP A 138 7.38 -1.07 -8.67
CA TRP A 138 6.90 -2.20 -7.89
C TRP A 138 7.66 -2.40 -6.60
N GLY A 139 8.97 -2.16 -6.60
CA GLY A 139 9.77 -2.16 -5.37
C GLY A 139 9.35 -1.03 -4.42
N CYS A 140 9.07 0.16 -4.96
CA CYS A 140 8.49 1.27 -4.20
C CYS A 140 7.14 0.87 -3.57
N LEU A 141 6.19 0.38 -4.37
CA LEU A 141 4.87 0.01 -3.89
C LEU A 141 4.92 -1.09 -2.81
N GLN A 142 5.65 -2.18 -3.07
CA GLN A 142 5.77 -3.28 -2.12
C GLN A 142 6.54 -2.87 -0.87
N GLY A 143 7.66 -2.16 -1.02
CA GLY A 143 8.46 -1.67 0.09
C GLY A 143 7.69 -0.69 0.96
N ALA A 144 6.86 0.17 0.37
CA ALA A 144 6.01 1.11 1.10
C ALA A 144 5.00 0.37 1.98
N VAL A 145 4.29 -0.62 1.42
CA VAL A 145 3.30 -1.44 2.14
C VAL A 145 3.97 -2.26 3.25
N ILE A 146 5.09 -2.92 2.97
CA ILE A 146 5.82 -3.71 3.97
C ILE A 146 6.29 -2.82 5.12
N SER A 147 6.86 -1.65 4.81
CA SER A 147 7.34 -0.70 5.83
C SER A 147 6.18 -0.16 6.68
N ALA A 148 5.05 0.18 6.07
CA ALA A 148 3.84 0.59 6.81
C ALA A 148 3.37 -0.51 7.77
N LYS A 149 3.34 -1.77 7.33
CA LYS A 149 2.97 -2.91 8.17
C LYS A 149 3.96 -3.16 9.31
N ILE A 150 5.26 -3.00 9.08
CA ILE A 150 6.27 -3.05 10.15
C ILE A 150 5.96 -1.97 11.20
N ALA A 151 5.73 -0.73 10.76
CA ALA A 151 5.40 0.37 11.66
C ALA A 151 4.12 0.10 12.47
N GLN A 152 3.08 -0.44 11.83
CA GLN A 152 1.77 -0.70 12.43
C GLN A 152 1.79 -1.88 13.41
N PHE A 153 2.35 -3.02 13.01
CA PHE A 153 2.17 -4.29 13.74
C PHE A 153 3.39 -4.70 14.56
N ILE A 154 4.58 -4.18 14.26
CA ILE A 154 5.82 -4.53 14.97
C ILE A 154 6.27 -3.39 15.89
N ILE A 155 6.46 -2.18 15.35
CA ILE A 155 7.05 -1.05 16.08
C ILE A 155 5.99 -0.28 16.87
N THR A 156 5.29 -0.94 17.78
CA THR A 156 4.15 -0.33 18.51
C THR A 156 4.60 0.59 19.65
N LEU A 157 5.68 0.25 20.34
CA LEU A 157 6.11 0.93 21.57
C LEU A 157 7.09 2.10 21.35
N ASN A 158 7.89 2.06 20.27
CA ASN A 158 8.92 3.07 20.03
C ASN A 158 8.46 4.06 18.96
N VAL A 159 7.90 5.19 19.41
CA VAL A 159 7.34 6.23 18.53
C VAL A 159 8.37 6.74 17.52
N ASN A 160 9.61 7.04 17.96
CA ASN A 160 10.64 7.56 17.06
C ASN A 160 10.99 6.59 15.92
N LYS A 161 11.14 5.29 16.23
CA LYS A 161 11.37 4.26 15.21
C LYS A 161 10.14 4.08 14.32
N ARG A 162 8.94 4.14 14.90
CA ARG A 162 7.67 4.01 14.16
C ARG A 162 7.51 5.14 13.14
N ILE A 163 7.72 6.38 13.56
CA ILE A 163 7.66 7.56 12.68
C ILE A 163 8.77 7.50 11.63
N SER A 164 10.00 7.11 11.98
CA SER A 164 11.07 6.93 10.99
C SER A 164 10.71 5.87 9.93
N CYS A 165 10.02 4.80 10.31
CA CYS A 165 9.55 3.77 9.40
C CYS A 165 8.37 4.27 8.53
N CYS A 166 7.47 5.08 9.10
CA CYS A 166 6.41 5.75 8.34
C CYS A 166 6.97 6.75 7.32
N ILE A 167 8.03 7.50 7.65
CA ILE A 167 8.74 8.38 6.71
C ILE A 167 9.33 7.56 5.57
N PHE A 168 9.99 6.45 5.87
CA PHE A 168 10.53 5.57 4.82
C PHE A 168 9.43 5.04 3.89
N SER A 169 8.31 4.58 4.45
CA SER A 169 7.13 4.15 3.68
C SER A 169 6.55 5.28 2.82
N ALA A 170 6.44 6.49 3.37
CA ALA A 170 5.96 7.67 2.67
C ALA A 170 6.82 8.03 1.46
N LEU A 171 8.14 8.06 1.62
CA LEU A 171 9.08 8.33 0.52
C LEU A 171 8.96 7.29 -0.59
N LEU A 172 8.72 6.03 -0.25
CA LEU A 172 8.48 4.97 -1.24
C LEU A 172 7.15 5.16 -1.98
N PHE A 173 6.07 5.53 -1.29
CA PHE A 173 4.81 5.89 -1.95
C PHE A 173 4.96 7.13 -2.84
N GLN A 174 5.67 8.15 -2.36
CA GLN A 174 5.99 9.33 -3.16
C GLN A 174 6.83 8.97 -4.40
N GLY A 175 7.65 7.92 -4.35
CA GLY A 175 8.36 7.39 -5.52
C GLY A 175 7.42 7.06 -6.69
N LEU A 176 6.17 6.66 -6.43
CA LEU A 176 5.17 6.45 -7.49
C LEU A 176 4.82 7.76 -8.22
N LEU A 177 4.83 8.87 -7.50
CA LEU A 177 4.58 10.22 -8.04
C LEU A 177 5.82 10.77 -8.77
N ARG A 178 6.97 10.12 -8.69
CA ARG A 178 8.21 10.52 -9.39
C ARG A 178 8.38 9.86 -10.76
N THR A 179 7.44 8.99 -11.12
CA THR A 179 7.45 8.25 -12.38
C THR A 179 7.08 9.10 -13.59
N THR A 180 6.38 10.23 -13.38
CA THR A 180 5.92 11.11 -14.44
C THR A 180 6.28 12.58 -14.13
N LEU A 181 6.48 13.37 -15.18
CA LEU A 181 6.72 14.81 -15.06
C LEU A 181 5.46 15.61 -14.70
N ALA A 182 4.27 14.99 -14.81
CA ALA A 182 2.99 15.65 -14.57
C ALA A 182 2.71 15.88 -13.08
N HIS A 183 3.33 15.09 -12.21
CA HIS A 183 3.16 15.20 -10.76
C HIS A 183 4.11 16.25 -10.17
N PRO A 184 3.64 17.12 -9.27
CA PRO A 184 4.50 18.10 -8.63
C PRO A 184 5.65 17.45 -7.84
N LYS A 185 6.84 18.07 -7.90
CA LYS A 185 7.97 17.67 -7.06
C LYS A 185 7.84 18.21 -5.63
N ALA A 186 7.53 19.49 -5.48
CA ALA A 186 7.37 20.11 -4.17
C ALA A 186 6.07 19.68 -3.49
N GLU A 187 6.16 19.26 -2.24
CA GLU A 187 5.02 18.73 -1.46
C GLU A 187 3.89 19.74 -1.31
N ARG A 188 4.21 21.03 -1.12
CA ARG A 188 3.23 22.12 -1.03
C ARG A 188 2.35 22.27 -2.27
N CYS A 189 2.82 21.83 -3.44
CA CYS A 189 2.02 21.91 -4.66
C CYS A 189 0.84 20.91 -4.64
N TYR A 190 0.83 19.97 -3.70
CA TYR A 190 -0.27 19.01 -3.52
C TYR A 190 -1.47 19.56 -2.74
N VAL A 191 -1.43 20.82 -2.29
CA VAL A 191 -2.56 21.46 -1.59
C VAL A 191 -3.84 21.40 -2.44
N GLN A 192 -3.77 21.71 -3.74
CA GLN A 192 -4.92 21.68 -4.66
C GLN A 192 -4.76 20.66 -5.80
N TYR A 193 -3.64 19.94 -5.85
CA TYR A 193 -3.39 18.98 -6.92
C TYR A 193 -4.23 17.71 -6.70
N GLU A 194 -4.98 17.33 -7.74
CA GLU A 194 -5.71 16.06 -7.81
C GLU A 194 -5.07 15.18 -8.87
N ILE A 195 -4.79 13.92 -8.52
CA ILE A 195 -4.25 12.95 -9.47
C ILE A 195 -5.41 12.42 -10.31
N THR A 196 -5.39 12.71 -11.61
CA THR A 196 -6.34 12.14 -12.59
C THR A 196 -5.83 10.80 -13.14
N GLN A 197 -4.52 10.70 -13.34
CA GLN A 197 -3.85 9.51 -13.81
C GLN A 197 -2.50 9.38 -13.10
N LEU A 198 -2.29 8.26 -12.41
CA LEU A 198 -1.05 8.01 -11.68
C LEU A 198 0.08 7.52 -12.59
N LEU A 199 -0.18 6.46 -13.37
CA LEU A 199 0.81 5.87 -14.28
C LEU A 199 0.19 5.62 -15.66
N PRO A 200 0.55 6.38 -16.70
CA PRO A 200 0.08 6.11 -18.04
C PRO A 200 0.49 4.70 -18.52
N GLY A 201 -0.49 3.90 -18.93
CA GLY A 201 -0.27 2.56 -19.49
C GLY A 201 0.08 1.46 -18.49
N ILE A 202 0.01 1.71 -17.17
CA ILE A 202 0.32 0.70 -16.15
C ILE A 202 -0.90 0.46 -15.25
N GLU A 203 -1.42 -0.76 -15.28
CA GLU A 203 -2.47 -1.21 -14.36
C GLU A 203 -1.85 -1.79 -13.09
N LEU A 204 -1.70 -0.96 -12.05
CA LEU A 204 -1.04 -1.34 -10.79
C LEU A 204 -1.66 -2.56 -10.09
N PHE A 205 -2.97 -2.72 -10.16
CA PHE A 205 -3.74 -3.70 -9.37
C PHE A 205 -4.29 -4.86 -10.21
N SER A 206 -3.76 -5.04 -11.43
CA SER A 206 -4.12 -6.17 -12.32
C SER A 206 -3.73 -7.53 -11.71
N ASP A 207 -2.59 -7.60 -11.01
CA ASP A 207 -2.13 -8.78 -10.29
C ASP A 207 -2.23 -8.56 -8.77
N ARG A 208 -3.20 -9.22 -8.15
CA ARG A 208 -3.46 -9.16 -6.70
C ARG A 208 -2.28 -9.64 -5.84
N HIS A 209 -1.43 -10.52 -6.37
CA HIS A 209 -0.28 -11.06 -5.63
C HIS A 209 0.89 -10.08 -5.64
N ARG A 210 0.97 -9.28 -6.71
CA ARG A 210 1.94 -8.20 -6.81
C ARG A 210 1.56 -6.99 -5.96
N ALA A 211 0.30 -6.57 -6.04
CA ALA A 211 -0.24 -5.46 -5.26
C ALA A 211 -1.74 -5.63 -4.99
N ASP A 212 -2.08 -5.88 -3.74
CA ASP A 212 -3.47 -5.88 -3.28
C ASP A 212 -3.92 -4.46 -2.91
N ILE A 213 -4.97 -3.96 -3.58
CA ILE A 213 -5.48 -2.60 -3.39
C ILE A 213 -5.91 -2.35 -1.94
N CYS A 214 -6.56 -3.32 -1.29
CA CYS A 214 -7.01 -3.20 0.09
C CYS A 214 -5.82 -3.00 1.04
N SER A 215 -4.77 -3.81 0.88
CA SER A 215 -3.53 -3.67 1.64
C SER A 215 -2.82 -2.35 1.37
N VAL A 216 -2.83 -1.85 0.13
CA VAL A 216 -2.22 -0.57 -0.24
C VAL A 216 -2.97 0.59 0.40
N VAL A 217 -4.29 0.65 0.23
CA VAL A 217 -5.17 1.68 0.82
C VAL A 217 -5.05 1.68 2.35
N ALA A 218 -5.12 0.52 2.99
CA ALA A 218 -4.99 0.43 4.45
C ALA A 218 -3.62 0.92 4.95
N SER A 219 -2.54 0.51 4.27
CA SER A 219 -1.17 0.92 4.62
C SER A 219 -0.95 2.42 4.42
N LEU A 220 -1.42 2.96 3.30
CA LEU A 220 -1.31 4.39 2.97
C LEU A 220 -2.10 5.25 3.96
N TYR A 221 -3.34 4.86 4.30
CA TYR A 221 -4.13 5.55 5.31
C TYR A 221 -3.45 5.55 6.68
N TYR A 222 -2.92 4.39 7.11
CA TYR A 222 -2.22 4.26 8.38
C TYR A 222 -1.03 5.24 8.46
N ILE A 223 -0.16 5.27 7.44
CA ILE A 223 1.00 6.18 7.48
C ILE A 223 0.57 7.65 7.44
N ILE A 224 -0.46 8.00 6.67
CA ILE A 224 -0.99 9.37 6.60
C ILE A 224 -1.40 9.83 8.00
N ARG A 225 -2.15 8.99 8.73
CA ARG A 225 -2.61 9.27 10.10
C ARG A 225 -1.44 9.40 11.08
N GLU A 226 -0.49 8.47 11.05
CA GLU A 226 0.68 8.52 11.95
C GLU A 226 1.57 9.74 11.69
N LEU A 227 1.77 10.10 10.43
CA LEU A 227 2.60 11.25 10.05
C LEU A 227 1.91 12.57 10.37
N HIS A 228 0.59 12.65 10.17
CA HIS A 228 -0.20 13.80 10.61
C HIS A 228 -0.13 13.97 12.12
N TYR A 229 -0.28 12.88 12.88
CA TYR A 229 -0.12 12.89 14.34
C TYR A 229 1.27 13.39 14.76
N ALA A 230 2.32 12.99 14.03
CA ALA A 230 3.70 13.45 14.23
C ALA A 230 4.01 14.84 13.63
N LYS A 231 2.98 15.59 13.18
CA LYS A 231 3.09 16.93 12.58
C LYS A 231 3.99 17.02 11.34
N GLN A 232 4.13 15.93 10.59
CA GLN A 232 4.82 15.87 9.30
C GLN A 232 3.89 16.25 8.14
N ASN A 233 3.13 17.34 8.31
CA ASN A 233 1.97 17.66 7.48
C ASN A 233 2.29 17.97 6.01
N LEU A 234 3.47 18.53 5.70
CA LEU A 234 3.90 18.74 4.32
C LEU A 234 4.04 17.41 3.57
N MET A 235 4.69 16.42 4.20
CA MET A 235 4.89 15.09 3.61
C MET A 235 3.59 14.32 3.43
N VAL A 236 2.55 14.65 4.21
CA VAL A 236 1.22 14.05 4.13
C VAL A 236 0.45 14.50 2.88
N LEU A 237 0.66 15.72 2.36
CA LEU A 237 -0.08 16.24 1.20
C LEU A 237 -0.01 15.34 -0.05
N PRO A 238 1.18 14.93 -0.55
CA PRO A 238 1.27 14.02 -1.70
C PRO A 238 0.66 12.64 -1.41
N LEU A 239 0.76 12.15 -0.17
CA LEU A 239 0.17 10.88 0.22
C LEU A 239 -1.36 10.94 0.22
N LEU A 240 -1.94 12.05 0.68
CA LEU A 240 -3.39 12.29 0.64
C LEU A 240 -3.90 12.34 -0.80
N ALA A 241 -3.21 13.03 -1.71
CA ALA A 241 -3.58 13.04 -3.13
C ALA A 241 -3.56 11.62 -3.72
N LEU A 242 -2.51 10.83 -3.40
CA LEU A 242 -2.41 9.43 -3.82
C LEU A 242 -3.54 8.57 -3.23
N TYR A 243 -3.85 8.76 -1.95
CA TYR A 243 -4.93 8.05 -1.26
C TYR A 243 -6.29 8.36 -1.87
N GLN A 244 -6.58 9.65 -2.10
CA GLN A 244 -7.80 10.13 -2.76
C GLN A 244 -7.95 9.52 -4.15
N TYR A 245 -6.88 9.44 -4.94
CA TYR A 245 -6.90 8.75 -6.23
C TYR A 245 -7.30 7.28 -6.11
N PHE A 246 -6.71 6.55 -5.16
CA PHE A 246 -7.05 5.13 -4.95
C PHE A 246 -8.48 4.93 -4.47
N VAL A 247 -8.95 5.69 -3.48
CA VAL A 247 -10.30 5.48 -2.94
C VAL A 247 -11.38 6.03 -3.86
N SER A 248 -11.12 7.13 -4.56
CA SER A 248 -12.10 7.77 -5.45
C SER A 248 -12.09 7.19 -6.85
N GLY A 249 -10.90 7.09 -7.46
CA GLY A 249 -10.77 6.70 -8.86
C GLY A 249 -10.88 5.19 -9.04
N ILE A 250 -10.24 4.42 -8.16
CA ILE A 250 -10.13 2.96 -8.30
C ILE A 250 -11.19 2.23 -7.49
N CYS A 251 -11.26 2.48 -6.18
CA CYS A 251 -12.17 1.74 -5.29
C CYS A 251 -13.62 2.25 -5.37
N GLN A 252 -13.82 3.50 -5.79
CA GLN A 252 -15.11 4.20 -5.74
C GLN A 252 -15.77 4.17 -4.34
N ASP A 253 -14.96 4.23 -3.28
CA ASP A 253 -15.40 4.18 -1.88
C ASP A 253 -15.69 5.60 -1.36
N ILE A 254 -16.98 5.93 -1.28
CA ILE A 254 -17.46 7.26 -0.86
C ILE A 254 -17.06 7.57 0.59
N VAL A 255 -17.13 6.58 1.49
CA VAL A 255 -16.87 6.80 2.92
C VAL A 255 -15.40 7.14 3.12
N ARG A 256 -14.50 6.33 2.55
CA ARG A 256 -13.05 6.60 2.64
C ARG A 256 -12.65 7.86 1.91
N ASN A 257 -13.31 8.20 0.80
CA ASN A 257 -13.08 9.47 0.11
C ASN A 257 -13.41 10.66 1.02
N LEU A 258 -14.58 10.65 1.68
CA LEU A 258 -14.97 11.69 2.62
C LEU A 258 -13.99 11.81 3.79
N GLU A 259 -13.60 10.68 4.39
CA GLU A 259 -12.60 10.66 5.46
C GLU A 259 -11.26 11.28 5.02
N ALA A 260 -10.81 10.97 3.79
CA ALA A 260 -9.59 11.54 3.23
C ALA A 260 -9.67 13.07 3.08
N ARG A 261 -10.83 13.58 2.66
CA ARG A 261 -11.03 15.01 2.45
C ARG A 261 -11.16 15.78 3.76
N LEU A 262 -11.84 15.21 4.75
CA LEU A 262 -11.86 15.76 6.11
C LEU A 262 -10.46 15.83 6.70
N LEU A 263 -9.67 14.76 6.56
CA LEU A 263 -8.28 14.77 6.99
C LEU A 263 -7.42 15.77 6.22
N LYS A 264 -7.68 15.98 4.92
CA LYS A 264 -7.03 17.05 4.14
C LYS A 264 -7.34 18.42 4.72
N ILE A 265 -8.58 18.71 5.12
CA ILE A 265 -8.95 19.98 5.77
C ILE A 265 -8.17 20.17 7.08
N GLU A 266 -8.05 19.14 7.90
CA GLU A 266 -7.26 19.17 9.15
C GLU A 266 -5.78 19.49 8.88
N VAL A 267 -5.17 18.77 7.91
CA VAL A 267 -3.77 18.98 7.50
C VAL A 267 -3.54 20.39 6.96
N LEU A 268 -4.45 20.90 6.11
CA LEU A 268 -4.36 22.25 5.55
C LEU A 268 -4.50 23.32 6.64
N THR A 269 -5.38 23.09 7.62
CA THR A 269 -5.57 23.99 8.76
C THR A 269 -4.30 24.04 9.62
N ASP A 270 -3.70 22.90 9.94
CA ASP A 270 -2.43 22.83 10.66
C ASP A 270 -1.28 23.53 9.90
N LEU A 271 -1.32 23.51 8.56
CA LEU A 271 -0.36 24.21 7.70
C LEU A 271 -0.72 25.68 7.43
N HIS A 272 -1.82 26.19 8.01
CA HIS A 272 -2.31 27.56 7.86
C HIS A 272 -2.80 27.91 6.44
N PHE A 273 -3.11 26.91 5.60
CA PHE A 273 -3.74 27.07 4.28
C PHE A 273 -5.26 27.16 4.41
N PHE A 274 -5.75 28.20 5.10
CA PHE A 274 -7.16 28.34 5.45
C PHE A 274 -8.08 28.51 4.24
N SER A 275 -7.64 29.20 3.19
CA SER A 275 -8.40 29.36 1.95
C SER A 275 -8.68 28.02 1.28
N GLU A 276 -7.68 27.14 1.24
CA GLU A 276 -7.75 25.85 0.59
C GLU A 276 -8.51 24.84 1.46
N ALA A 277 -8.37 24.92 2.78
CA ALA A 277 -9.20 24.16 3.72
C ALA A 277 -10.69 24.51 3.55
N PHE A 278 -11.03 25.80 3.44
CA PHE A 278 -12.40 26.24 3.21
C PHE A 278 -12.92 25.82 1.82
N TYR A 279 -12.07 25.87 0.80
CA TYR A 279 -12.41 25.39 -0.53
C TYR A 279 -12.74 23.89 -0.53
N GLU A 280 -11.93 23.05 0.11
CA GLU A 280 -12.21 21.61 0.25
C GLU A 280 -13.53 21.35 0.98
N LEU A 281 -13.81 22.09 2.06
CA LEU A 281 -15.09 22.00 2.78
C LEU A 281 -16.27 22.33 1.86
N THR A 282 -16.12 23.38 1.04
CA THR A 282 -17.13 23.80 0.06
C THR A 282 -17.39 22.70 -0.96
N LEU A 283 -16.34 22.04 -1.47
CA LEU A 283 -16.49 20.92 -2.40
C LEU A 283 -17.22 19.74 -1.77
N ILE A 284 -16.95 19.41 -0.49
CA ILE A 284 -17.69 18.38 0.24
C ILE A 284 -19.17 18.75 0.35
N PHE A 285 -19.47 19.98 0.76
CA PHE A 285 -20.85 20.47 0.95
C PHE A 285 -21.69 20.38 -0.32
N TYR A 286 -21.08 20.69 -1.48
CA TYR A 286 -21.75 20.57 -2.78
C TYR A 286 -21.65 19.19 -3.43
N GLY A 287 -21.05 18.20 -2.75
CA GLY A 287 -20.87 16.84 -3.29
C GLY A 287 -20.00 16.77 -4.55
N LYS A 288 -19.12 17.76 -4.76
CA LYS A 288 -18.20 17.78 -5.90
C LYS A 288 -17.05 16.79 -5.70
N ASN A 289 -16.62 16.13 -6.78
CA ASN A 289 -15.54 15.14 -6.79
C ASN A 289 -15.80 13.93 -5.88
N MET A 290 -17.08 13.57 -5.68
CA MET A 290 -17.47 12.33 -4.99
C MET A 290 -17.51 11.16 -5.98
N PRO A 291 -17.12 9.95 -5.56
CA PRO A 291 -17.29 8.74 -6.36
C PRO A 291 -18.76 8.56 -6.77
N CYS A 292 -19.00 8.18 -8.02
CA CYS A 292 -20.35 7.87 -8.47
C CYS A 292 -20.71 6.46 -7.99
N PRO A 293 -21.86 6.26 -7.30
CA PRO A 293 -22.31 4.94 -6.88
C PRO A 293 -22.79 4.07 -8.05
N VAL A 294 -22.90 4.62 -9.25
CA VAL A 294 -23.33 3.88 -10.44
C VAL A 294 -22.09 3.27 -11.11
N PRO A 295 -22.00 1.92 -11.19
CA PRO A 295 -20.91 1.29 -11.90
C PRO A 295 -20.97 1.71 -13.37
N SER A 296 -19.83 2.09 -13.94
CA SER A 296 -19.65 2.50 -15.34
C SER A 296 -20.04 1.43 -16.40
N GLY A 297 -20.63 0.32 -15.97
CA GLY A 297 -21.16 -0.77 -16.80
C GLY A 297 -22.68 -0.78 -16.99
N PHE A 298 -23.46 0.04 -16.27
CA PHE A 298 -24.88 0.22 -16.58
C PHE A 298 -25.03 1.20 -17.74
N LYS A 299 -24.89 0.70 -18.97
CA LYS A 299 -25.46 1.38 -20.13
C LYS A 299 -26.93 1.58 -19.85
N ALA A 300 -27.38 2.83 -19.82
CA ALA A 300 -28.80 3.15 -19.79
C ALA A 300 -29.47 2.35 -20.91
N THR A 301 -30.34 1.40 -20.54
CA THR A 301 -31.23 0.74 -21.50
C THR A 301 -31.97 1.85 -22.21
N GLY A 302 -31.71 2.00 -23.50
CA GLY A 302 -32.31 3.03 -24.32
C GLY A 302 -33.82 3.04 -24.14
N LYS A 303 -34.38 4.24 -23.97
CA LYS A 303 -35.83 4.43 -24.05
C LYS A 303 -36.28 3.91 -25.42
N ILE A 304 -36.95 2.77 -25.43
CA ILE A 304 -37.72 2.32 -26.58
C ILE A 304 -38.92 3.27 -26.64
N LYS A 305 -38.95 4.12 -27.66
CA LYS A 305 -40.17 4.78 -28.13
C LYS A 305 -40.95 3.80 -28.99
#